data_AF-A0AAN7K9E0-F1
#
_entry.id   AF-A0AAN7K9E0-F1
#
_cell.length_a   1.000
_cell.length_b   1.000
_cell.length_c   1.000
_cell.angle_alpha   90.00
_cell.angle_beta   90.00
_cell.angle_gamma   90.00
#
_symmetry.space_group_name_H-M   'P 1'
#
loop_
_entity.id
_entity.type
_entity.pdbx_description
1 polymer ?
#
loop_
_entity_poly.entity_id
_entity_poly.type
_entity_poly.pdbx_seq_one_letter_code
_entity_poly.pdbx_strand_id
1 'polypeptide(L)'
;MFSGDPGVVSNEAPEASRLAECQNESFSLAGRVRFCQSCKAYIKGFDHHCPAFGNCIGQNNHFLFMALLVGLLLTEGSFVACSYKFLSISPELAQTATDNSVDLANGAMLFSLLQLLWQTIFFTWHVYCVLFNIKTEEWVNWEKYPEFQVHIADVQENKRPKVRFRNPYSNGIIQNVKDFFAHKR
;
A
#
# COMPACT_ATOMS: atom_id res chain seq x y z
N MET A 1 -11.89 -7.72 12.09
CA MET A 1 -11.17 -7.98 10.83
C MET A 1 -11.67 -6.95 9.82
N PHE A 2 -10.78 -6.13 9.21
CA PHE A 2 -11.12 -4.91 8.47
C PHE A 2 -12.02 -5.17 7.25
N SER A 3 -13.33 -5.30 7.48
CA SER A 3 -14.39 -5.46 6.48
C SER A 3 -15.03 -4.10 6.16
N GLY A 4 -14.22 -3.05 6.07
CA GLY A 4 -14.68 -1.76 5.56
C GLY A 4 -14.84 -1.83 4.04
N ASP A 5 -15.85 -1.16 3.50
CA ASP A 5 -15.98 -0.95 2.06
C ASP A 5 -14.68 -0.30 1.52
N PRO A 6 -13.98 -0.93 0.56
CA PRO A 6 -12.81 -0.33 -0.07
C PRO A 6 -13.15 0.79 -1.06
N GLY A 7 -14.43 1.02 -1.34
CA GLY A 7 -14.92 1.89 -2.40
C GLY A 7 -15.36 1.08 -3.62
N VAL A 8 -16.16 0.03 -3.40
CA VAL A 8 -16.74 -0.78 -4.47
C VAL A 8 -17.68 0.08 -5.30
N VAL A 9 -17.49 0.10 -6.61
CA VAL A 9 -18.37 0.78 -7.55
C VAL A 9 -19.43 -0.22 -8.02
N SER A 10 -20.71 0.05 -7.74
CA SER A 10 -21.84 -0.73 -8.27
C SER A 10 -22.03 -0.45 -9.76
N ASN A 11 -22.10 -1.50 -10.57
CA ASN A 11 -22.41 -1.39 -12.00
C ASN A 11 -23.90 -1.02 -12.19
N GLU A 12 -24.23 0.27 -12.21
CA GLU A 12 -25.42 0.70 -12.95
C GLU A 12 -25.03 0.75 -14.43
N ALA A 13 -25.54 -0.21 -15.21
CA ALA A 13 -25.25 -0.33 -16.63
C ALA A 13 -25.79 0.88 -17.42
N PRO A 14 -25.04 1.39 -18.40
CA PRO A 14 -25.64 1.93 -19.60
C PRO A 14 -25.25 1.07 -20.80
N GLU A 15 -26.27 0.56 -21.48
CA GLU A 15 -26.19 0.01 -22.84
C GLU A 15 -25.44 0.97 -23.77
N ALA A 16 -24.24 0.59 -24.26
CA ALA A 16 -23.69 0.95 -25.57
C ALA A 16 -22.21 0.53 -25.65
N SER A 17 -21.98 -0.72 -26.03
CA SER A 17 -20.70 -1.45 -26.04
C SER A 17 -19.56 -0.88 -26.92
N ARG A 18 -19.67 0.34 -27.47
CA ARG A 18 -18.57 1.04 -28.15
C ARG A 18 -18.32 2.47 -27.68
N LEU A 19 -19.31 3.13 -27.07
CA LEU A 19 -19.11 4.37 -26.31
C LEU A 19 -18.59 4.07 -24.90
N ALA A 20 -18.92 2.88 -24.37
CA ALA A 20 -18.50 2.39 -23.07
C ALA A 20 -16.98 2.15 -22.94
N GLU A 21 -16.22 2.00 -24.02
CA GLU A 21 -14.78 1.73 -23.94
C GLU A 21 -13.98 3.01 -23.67
N CYS A 22 -14.24 4.09 -24.43
CA CYS A 22 -13.73 5.44 -24.12
C CYS A 22 -14.33 6.02 -22.83
N GLN A 23 -15.60 5.72 -22.52
CA GLN A 23 -16.21 6.10 -21.24
C GLN A 23 -15.65 5.29 -20.06
N ASN A 24 -15.31 4.01 -20.23
CA ASN A 24 -14.63 3.23 -19.20
C ASN A 24 -13.20 3.71 -18.97
N GLU A 25 -12.46 4.07 -20.03
CA GLU A 25 -11.12 4.64 -19.87
C GLU A 25 -11.18 5.98 -19.14
N SER A 26 -12.08 6.89 -19.55
CA SER A 26 -12.25 8.17 -18.84
C SER A 26 -12.81 8.02 -17.42
N PHE A 27 -13.71 7.06 -17.17
CA PHE A 27 -14.24 6.76 -15.84
C PHE A 27 -13.19 6.12 -14.92
N SER A 28 -12.42 5.15 -15.43
CA SER A 28 -11.30 4.53 -14.72
C SER A 28 -10.17 5.53 -14.43
N LEU A 29 -9.96 6.51 -15.32
CA LEU A 29 -8.98 7.58 -15.15
C LEU A 29 -9.46 8.66 -14.15
N ALA A 30 -10.69 9.17 -14.30
CA ALA A 30 -11.22 10.25 -13.46
C ALA A 30 -11.46 9.81 -12.00
N GLY A 31 -11.83 8.55 -11.77
CA GLY A 31 -12.06 7.98 -10.44
C GLY A 31 -10.92 7.12 -9.90
N ARG A 32 -9.82 6.94 -10.66
CA ARG A 32 -8.76 5.94 -10.39
C ARG A 32 -9.37 4.57 -10.04
N VAL A 33 -10.39 4.17 -10.81
CA VAL A 33 -11.16 2.94 -10.58
C VAL A 33 -10.47 1.80 -11.31
N ARG A 34 -10.14 0.73 -10.58
CA ARG A 34 -9.48 -0.46 -11.15
C ARG A 34 -10.22 -1.73 -10.77
N PHE A 35 -10.17 -2.74 -11.64
CA PHE A 35 -10.78 -4.03 -11.40
C PHE A 35 -9.87 -4.93 -10.57
N CYS A 36 -10.36 -5.41 -9.42
CA CYS A 36 -9.67 -6.43 -8.64
C CYS A 36 -10.12 -7.82 -9.06
N GLN A 37 -9.20 -8.65 -9.56
CA GLN A 37 -9.51 -10.02 -9.96
C GLN A 37 -9.88 -10.93 -8.79
N SER A 38 -9.35 -10.69 -7.58
CA SER A 38 -9.64 -11.51 -6.40
C SER A 38 -11.02 -11.22 -5.83
N CYS A 39 -11.41 -9.93 -5.75
CA CYS A 39 -12.72 -9.52 -5.25
C CYS A 39 -13.81 -9.50 -6.34
N LYS A 40 -13.45 -9.63 -7.62
CA LYS A 40 -14.37 -9.53 -8.78
C LYS A 40 -15.18 -8.24 -8.79
N ALA A 41 -14.55 -7.13 -8.42
CA ALA A 41 -15.20 -5.84 -8.25
C ALA A 41 -14.30 -4.69 -8.74
N TYR A 42 -14.94 -3.61 -9.19
CA TYR A 42 -14.27 -2.34 -9.48
C TYR A 42 -14.12 -1.54 -8.19
N ILE A 43 -12.89 -1.12 -7.88
CA ILE A 43 -12.54 -0.44 -6.64
C ILE A 43 -12.05 0.96 -6.97
N LYS A 44 -12.69 1.97 -6.38
CA LYS A 44 -12.27 3.37 -6.49
C LYS A 44 -10.98 3.62 -5.71
N GLY A 45 -10.03 4.30 -6.35
CA GLY A 45 -8.71 4.57 -5.77
C GLY A 45 -7.99 3.29 -5.32
N PHE A 46 -8.11 2.22 -6.11
CA PHE A 46 -7.54 0.91 -5.82
C PHE A 46 -6.03 0.99 -5.54
N ASP A 47 -5.60 0.51 -4.38
CA ASP A 47 -4.18 0.41 -4.02
C ASP A 47 -3.64 -0.99 -4.25
N HIS A 48 -4.27 -2.00 -3.64
CA HIS A 48 -3.96 -3.41 -3.83
C HIS A 48 -5.07 -4.28 -3.24
N HIS A 49 -5.08 -5.57 -3.59
CA HIS A 49 -5.79 -6.58 -2.82
C HIS A 49 -4.88 -7.09 -1.72
N CYS A 50 -5.31 -7.03 -0.46
CA CYS A 50 -4.52 -7.51 0.68
C CYS A 50 -5.03 -8.89 1.13
N PRO A 51 -4.27 -9.98 0.89
CA PRO A 51 -4.69 -11.32 1.30
C PRO A 51 -4.84 -11.47 2.81
N ALA A 52 -4.05 -10.73 3.60
CA ALA A 52 -4.11 -10.77 5.07
C ALA A 52 -5.48 -10.34 5.61
N PHE A 53 -6.19 -9.46 4.89
CA PHE A 53 -7.53 -9.02 5.25
C PHE A 53 -8.63 -9.67 4.41
N GLY A 54 -8.25 -10.41 3.35
CA GLY A 54 -9.20 -10.92 2.35
C GLY A 54 -10.01 -9.81 1.68
N ASN A 55 -9.47 -8.58 1.61
CA ASN A 55 -10.19 -7.39 1.17
C ASN A 55 -9.26 -6.48 0.35
N CYS A 56 -9.85 -5.62 -0.48
CA CYS A 56 -9.09 -4.58 -1.17
C CYS A 56 -8.74 -3.44 -0.21
N ILE A 57 -7.59 -2.81 -0.47
CA ILE A 57 -7.28 -1.48 0.05
C ILE A 57 -7.56 -0.49 -1.09
N GLY A 58 -8.48 0.43 -0.84
CA GLY A 58 -8.95 1.42 -1.79
C GLY A 58 -9.27 2.74 -1.10
N GLN A 59 -9.87 3.67 -1.81
CA GLN A 59 -10.06 5.05 -1.34
C GLN A 59 -10.72 5.13 0.04
N ASN A 60 -11.76 4.33 0.29
CA ASN A 60 -12.60 4.45 1.49
C ASN A 60 -11.95 3.83 2.75
N ASN A 61 -10.98 2.94 2.60
CA ASN A 61 -10.34 2.25 3.73
C ASN A 61 -8.81 2.44 3.80
N HIS A 62 -8.20 3.18 2.87
CA HIS A 62 -6.74 3.41 2.86
C HIS A 62 -6.24 4.11 4.14
N PHE A 63 -7.01 5.06 4.69
CA PHE A 63 -6.66 5.70 5.98
C PHE A 63 -6.62 4.69 7.12
N LEU A 64 -7.61 3.80 7.20
CA LEU A 64 -7.69 2.75 8.21
C LEU A 64 -6.51 1.77 8.08
N PHE A 65 -6.15 1.42 6.85
CA PHE A 65 -4.96 0.63 6.57
C PHE A 65 -3.68 1.31 7.09
N MET A 66 -3.49 2.60 6.81
CA MET A 66 -2.32 3.35 7.33
C MET A 66 -2.30 3.41 8.86
N ALA A 67 -3.44 3.64 9.49
CA ALA A 67 -3.56 3.64 10.95
C ALA A 67 -3.21 2.26 11.55
N LEU A 68 -3.62 1.18 10.88
CA LEU A 68 -3.27 -0.17 11.27
C LEU A 68 -1.76 -0.43 11.17
N LEU A 69 -1.09 -0.01 10.09
CA LEU A 69 0.35 -0.16 9.95
C LEU A 69 1.11 0.58 11.07
N VAL A 70 0.66 1.79 11.44
CA VAL A 70 1.22 2.53 12.58
C VAL A 70 0.99 1.77 13.88
N GLY A 71 -0.23 1.26 14.11
CA GLY A 71 -0.55 0.48 15.31
C GLY A 71 0.30 -0.79 15.44
N LEU A 72 0.54 -1.50 14.34
CA LEU A 72 1.41 -2.68 14.30
C LEU A 72 2.85 -2.32 14.63
N LEU A 73 3.40 -1.27 14.01
CA LEU A 73 4.75 -0.77 14.30
C LEU A 73 4.93 -0.39 15.77
N LEU A 74 3.97 0.33 16.35
CA LEU A 74 4.02 0.72 17.76
C LEU A 74 3.93 -0.49 18.69
N THR A 75 3.07 -1.46 18.36
CA THR A 75 2.89 -2.66 19.18
C THR A 75 4.13 -3.55 19.15
N GLU A 76 4.64 -3.88 17.95
CA GLU A 76 5.83 -4.69 17.78
C GLU A 76 7.08 -3.99 18.33
N GLY A 77 7.23 -2.69 18.08
CA GLY A 77 8.32 -1.89 18.64
C GLY A 77 8.30 -1.86 20.18
N SER A 78 7.11 -1.72 20.77
CA SER A 78 6.95 -1.78 22.23
C SER A 78 7.27 -3.18 22.77
N PHE A 79 6.83 -4.23 22.09
CA PHE A 79 7.15 -5.61 22.46
C PHE A 79 8.67 -5.85 22.46
N VAL A 80 9.38 -5.48 21.39
CA VAL A 80 10.85 -5.63 21.29
C VAL A 80 11.55 -4.83 22.39
N ALA A 81 11.13 -3.57 22.62
CA ALA A 81 11.71 -2.72 23.65
C ALA A 81 11.52 -3.28 25.07
N CYS A 82 10.31 -3.73 25.40
CA CYS A 82 9.98 -4.33 26.69
C CYS A 82 10.72 -5.65 26.89
N SER A 83 10.77 -6.53 25.88
CA SER A 83 11.50 -7.80 25.95
C SER A 83 13.00 -7.60 26.13
N TYR A 84 13.60 -6.63 25.41
CA TYR A 84 15.00 -6.26 25.60
C TYR A 84 15.26 -5.75 27.02
N LYS A 85 14.40 -4.86 27.54
CA LYS A 85 14.52 -4.35 28.91
C LYS A 85 14.40 -5.45 29.95
N PHE A 86 13.43 -6.35 29.80
CA PHE A 86 13.25 -7.50 30.68
C PHE A 86 14.52 -8.34 30.75
N LEU A 87 15.09 -8.75 29.61
CA LEU A 87 16.34 -9.52 29.56
C LEU A 87 17.52 -8.78 30.21
N SER A 88 17.58 -7.45 30.09
CA SER A 88 18.66 -6.66 30.71
C SER A 88 18.54 -6.50 32.23
N ILE A 89 17.32 -6.60 32.78
CA ILE A 89 17.05 -6.37 34.21
C ILE A 89 17.05 -7.69 34.99
N SER A 90 16.63 -8.80 34.39
CA SER A 90 16.52 -10.11 35.07
C SER A 90 17.48 -11.16 34.49
N PRO A 91 18.81 -10.95 34.52
CA PRO A 91 19.78 -11.94 34.03
C PRO A 91 19.78 -13.22 34.88
N GLU A 92 19.34 -13.14 36.14
CA GLU A 92 19.22 -14.28 37.07
C GLU A 92 18.13 -15.26 36.62
N LEU A 93 17.03 -14.75 36.05
CA LEU A 93 15.96 -15.59 35.53
C LEU A 93 16.39 -16.36 34.28
N ALA A 94 17.24 -15.74 33.44
CA ALA A 94 17.84 -16.40 32.28
C ALA A 94 18.79 -17.55 32.70
N GLN A 95 19.46 -17.45 33.85
CA GLN A 95 20.31 -18.53 34.37
C GLN A 95 19.50 -19.73 34.86
N THR A 96 18.25 -19.52 35.27
CA THR A 96 17.34 -20.60 35.67
C THR A 96 16.53 -21.20 34.51
N ALA A 97 16.62 -20.60 33.32
CA ALA A 97 15.90 -21.05 32.15
C ALA A 97 16.57 -22.29 31.53
N THR A 98 15.75 -23.19 30.98
CA THR A 98 16.26 -24.33 30.21
C THR A 98 16.80 -23.87 28.86
N ASP A 99 17.79 -24.59 28.31
CA ASP A 99 18.39 -24.27 27.00
C ASP A 99 17.33 -24.11 25.89
N ASN A 100 16.33 -24.99 25.87
CA ASN A 100 15.20 -24.91 24.92
C ASN A 100 14.40 -23.61 25.06
N SER A 101 14.24 -23.08 26.28
CA SER A 101 13.51 -21.84 26.53
C SER A 101 14.29 -20.62 26.07
N VAL A 102 15.62 -20.66 26.24
CA VAL A 102 16.54 -19.61 25.76
C VAL A 102 16.58 -19.59 24.24
N ASP A 103 16.68 -20.75 23.60
CA ASP A 103 16.65 -20.86 22.14
C ASP A 103 15.32 -20.37 21.54
N LEU A 104 14.19 -20.73 22.16
CA LEU A 104 12.89 -20.23 21.74
C LEU A 104 12.78 -18.71 21.90
N ALA A 105 13.28 -18.14 23.01
CA ALA A 105 13.26 -16.70 23.25
C ALA A 105 14.15 -15.96 22.23
N ASN A 106 15.36 -16.47 21.96
CA ASN A 106 16.25 -15.91 20.95
C ASN A 106 15.63 -15.97 19.55
N GLY A 107 15.01 -17.10 19.19
CA GLY A 107 14.28 -17.25 17.94
C GLY A 107 13.11 -16.28 17.82
N ALA A 108 12.31 -16.13 18.87
CA ALA A 108 11.19 -15.18 18.90
C ALA A 108 11.65 -13.72 18.80
N MET A 109 12.76 -13.36 19.47
CA MET A 109 13.36 -12.04 19.36
C MET A 109 13.90 -11.76 17.96
N LEU A 110 14.64 -12.70 17.37
CA LEU A 110 15.14 -12.58 16.00
C LEU A 110 13.99 -12.42 15.01
N PHE A 111 12.95 -13.26 15.11
CA PHE A 111 11.76 -13.16 14.28
C PHE A 111 11.09 -11.79 14.43
N SER A 112 10.91 -11.30 15.66
CA SER A 112 10.29 -10.00 15.92
C SER A 112 11.10 -8.84 15.36
N LEU A 113 12.43 -8.90 15.40
CA LEU A 113 13.32 -7.88 14.81
C LEU A 113 13.25 -7.88 13.27
N LEU A 114 13.26 -9.06 12.65
CA LEU A 114 13.12 -9.19 11.20
C LEU A 114 11.74 -8.72 10.73
N GLN A 115 10.70 -9.05 11.49
CA GLN A 115 9.33 -8.60 11.26
C GLN A 115 9.23 -7.07 11.34
N LEU A 116 9.77 -6.45 12.40
CA LEU A 116 9.76 -5.00 12.57
C LEU A 116 10.53 -4.28 11.46
N LEU A 117 11.67 -4.84 11.03
CA LEU A 117 12.45 -4.31 9.90
C LEU A 117 11.63 -4.33 8.60
N TRP A 118 11.05 -5.48 8.25
CA TRP A 118 10.21 -5.63 7.07
C TRP A 118 8.99 -4.70 7.12
N GLN A 119 8.30 -4.66 8.25
CA GLN A 119 7.13 -3.82 8.48
C GLN A 119 7.45 -2.32 8.36
N THR A 120 8.65 -1.90 8.77
CA THR A 120 9.12 -0.52 8.61
C THR A 120 9.38 -0.16 7.15
N ILE A 121 10.00 -1.06 6.37
CA ILE A 121 10.20 -0.87 4.92
C ILE A 121 8.85 -0.77 4.22
N PHE A 122 7.93 -1.68 4.53
CA PHE A 122 6.58 -1.69 3.96
C PHE A 122 5.79 -0.44 4.33
N PHE A 123 5.86 0.03 5.57
CA PHE A 123 5.23 1.29 5.98
C PHE A 123 5.84 2.50 5.26
N THR A 124 7.17 2.55 5.15
CA THR A 124 7.88 3.63 4.44
C THR A 124 7.46 3.71 2.98
N TRP A 125 7.27 2.56 2.33
CA TRP A 125 6.71 2.47 0.98
C TRP A 125 5.33 3.13 0.89
N HIS A 126 4.40 2.78 1.78
CA HIS A 126 3.07 3.39 1.77
C HIS A 126 3.07 4.88 2.15
N VAL A 127 3.98 5.31 3.03
CA VAL A 127 4.20 6.74 3.29
C VAL A 127 4.63 7.43 2.00
N TYR A 128 5.60 6.88 1.25
CA TYR A 128 5.98 7.42 -0.06
C TYR A 128 4.77 7.53 -1.00
N CYS A 129 3.97 6.47 -1.12
CA CYS A 129 2.73 6.47 -1.92
C CYS A 129 1.80 7.64 -1.55
N VAL A 130 1.57 7.88 -0.25
CA VAL A 130 0.77 9.00 0.24
C VAL A 130 1.41 10.35 -0.08
N LEU A 131 2.72 10.50 0.18
CA LEU A 131 3.45 11.76 -0.05
C LEU A 131 3.45 12.19 -1.52
N PHE A 132 3.45 11.23 -2.44
CA PHE A 132 3.44 11.48 -3.90
C PHE A 132 2.08 11.25 -4.55
N ASN A 133 1.01 11.01 -3.79
CA ASN A 133 -0.34 10.72 -4.29
C ASN A 133 -0.38 9.62 -5.38
N ILE A 134 0.39 8.57 -5.18
CA ILE A 134 0.46 7.43 -6.10
C ILE A 134 0.04 6.15 -5.37
N LYS A 135 -0.72 5.29 -6.02
CA LYS A 135 -1.12 3.98 -5.47
C LYS A 135 -0.05 2.94 -5.77
N THR A 136 0.02 1.91 -4.94
CA THR A 136 0.95 0.78 -5.13
C THR A 136 0.73 0.11 -6.49
N GLU A 137 -0.52 -0.17 -6.84
CA GLU A 137 -0.90 -0.72 -8.15
C GLU A 137 -0.42 0.16 -9.30
N GLU A 138 -0.63 1.47 -9.22
CA GLU A 138 -0.25 2.42 -10.27
C GLU A 138 1.27 2.50 -10.43
N TRP A 139 2.01 2.52 -9.32
CA TRP A 139 3.47 2.53 -9.38
C TRP A 139 4.01 1.24 -10.00
N VAL A 140 3.47 0.09 -9.61
CA VAL A 140 3.93 -1.22 -10.11
C VAL A 140 3.58 -1.39 -11.60
N ASN A 141 2.42 -0.88 -12.03
CA ASN A 141 1.90 -1.07 -13.38
C ASN A 141 1.96 0.21 -14.24
N TRP A 142 2.82 1.18 -13.91
CA TRP A 142 2.83 2.50 -14.60
C TRP A 142 3.02 2.39 -16.12
N GLU A 143 3.74 1.38 -16.61
CA GLU A 143 3.94 1.11 -18.04
C GLU A 143 2.66 0.68 -18.77
N LYS A 144 1.59 0.29 -18.04
CA LYS A 144 0.28 -0.02 -18.62
C LYS A 144 -0.61 1.20 -18.77
N TYR A 145 -0.23 2.31 -18.12
CA TYR A 145 -1.09 3.47 -17.94
C TYR A 145 -0.54 4.68 -18.72
N PRO A 146 -1.17 5.08 -19.83
CA PRO A 146 -0.71 6.19 -20.68
C PRO A 146 -0.55 7.50 -19.90
N GLU A 147 -1.36 7.73 -18.87
CA GLU A 147 -1.30 8.92 -18.03
C GLU A 147 0.01 9.07 -17.24
N PHE A 148 0.73 7.96 -17.01
CA PHE A 148 2.03 7.95 -16.37
C PHE A 148 3.21 8.00 -17.36
N GLN A 149 2.93 8.06 -18.66
CA GLN A 149 3.94 7.94 -19.71
C GLN A 149 4.18 9.29 -20.39
N VAL A 150 5.46 9.68 -20.45
CA VAL A 150 5.92 10.78 -21.31
C VAL A 150 6.74 10.18 -22.44
N HIS A 151 6.22 10.29 -23.65
CA HIS A 151 6.93 9.90 -24.86
C HIS A 151 7.92 11.00 -25.24
N ILE A 152 9.21 10.70 -25.12
CA ILE A 152 10.25 11.59 -25.61
C ILE A 152 10.48 11.22 -27.07
N ALA A 153 10.09 12.12 -27.97
CA ALA A 153 10.46 12.02 -29.38
C ALA A 153 11.98 12.21 -29.47
N ASP A 154 12.70 11.12 -29.71
CA ASP A 154 14.12 11.19 -29.99
C ASP A 154 14.28 11.64 -31.45
N VAL A 155 15.07 12.68 -31.69
CA VAL A 155 15.32 13.23 -33.04
C VAL A 155 16.15 12.26 -33.92
N GLN A 156 16.61 11.13 -33.35
CA GLN A 156 17.29 10.06 -34.07
C GLN A 156 16.30 9.01 -34.61
N GLU A 157 16.11 9.04 -35.93
CA GLU A 157 15.16 8.30 -36.77
C GLU A 157 15.09 6.75 -36.64
N ASN A 158 15.78 6.09 -35.70
CA ASN A 158 15.84 4.62 -35.67
C ASN A 158 15.83 3.97 -34.26
N LYS A 159 15.39 4.68 -33.22
CA LYS A 159 15.20 4.07 -31.88
C LYS A 159 13.74 4.09 -31.47
N ARG A 160 13.30 3.00 -30.81
CA ARG A 160 11.97 2.94 -30.18
C ARG A 160 11.82 4.17 -29.26
N PRO A 161 10.64 4.83 -29.26
CA PRO A 161 10.43 6.02 -28.44
C PRO A 161 10.71 5.69 -26.97
N LYS A 162 11.57 6.50 -26.33
CA LYS A 162 11.91 6.31 -24.92
C LYS A 162 10.76 6.81 -24.06
N VAL A 163 10.14 5.91 -23.30
CA VAL A 163 9.08 6.25 -22.35
C VAL A 163 9.70 6.61 -21.01
N ARG A 164 9.28 7.73 -20.43
CA ARG A 164 9.68 8.16 -19.09
C ARG A 164 8.46 8.23 -18.17
N PHE A 165 8.63 7.77 -16.94
CA PHE A 165 7.61 7.91 -15.89
C PHE A 165 7.36 9.39 -15.54
N ARG A 166 6.08 9.75 -15.43
CA ARG A 166 5.59 11.01 -14.87
C ARG A 166 4.39 10.71 -13.97
N ASN A 167 4.35 11.28 -12.78
CA ASN A 167 3.18 11.17 -11.91
C ASN A 167 2.23 12.37 -12.12
N PRO A 168 1.06 12.20 -12.76
CA PRO A 168 0.12 13.29 -13.02
C PRO A 168 -0.70 13.70 -11.77
N TYR A 169 -0.71 12.88 -10.71
CA TYR A 169 -1.56 13.08 -9.53
C TYR A 169 -0.87 13.82 -8.38
N SER A 170 0.45 14.03 -8.46
CA SER A 170 1.20 14.71 -7.41
C SER A 170 1.08 16.23 -7.54
N ASN A 171 0.46 16.87 -6.54
CA ASN A 171 0.28 18.32 -6.44
C ASN A 171 1.22 18.96 -5.39
N GLY A 172 2.28 18.24 -4.99
CA GLY A 172 3.19 18.62 -3.91
C GLY A 172 2.84 17.98 -2.57
N ILE A 173 3.86 17.70 -1.75
CA ILE A 173 3.75 16.86 -0.54
C ILE A 173 2.62 17.31 0.39
N ILE A 174 2.56 18.61 0.71
CA ILE A 174 1.54 19.14 1.63
C ILE A 174 0.14 18.96 1.06
N GLN A 175 -0.06 19.20 -0.24
CA GLN A 175 -1.37 19.06 -0.86
C GLN A 175 -1.78 17.59 -0.95
N ASN A 176 -0.87 16.71 -1.35
CA ASN A 176 -1.10 15.27 -1.43
C ASN A 176 -1.53 14.69 -0.06
N VAL A 177 -0.87 15.12 1.02
CA VAL A 177 -1.24 14.71 2.38
C VAL A 177 -2.60 15.26 2.77
N LYS A 178 -2.90 16.53 2.49
CA LYS A 178 -4.23 17.12 2.73
C LYS A 178 -5.33 16.35 1.99
N ASP A 179 -5.10 16.04 0.72
CA ASP A 179 -6.04 15.28 -0.11
C ASP A 179 -6.25 13.88 0.48
N PHE A 180 -5.19 13.20 0.93
CA PHE A 180 -5.30 11.90 1.58
C PHE A 180 -6.20 11.93 2.82
N PHE A 181 -6.05 12.93 3.69
CA PHE A 181 -6.92 13.07 4.87
C PHE A 181 -8.33 13.59 4.56
N ALA A 182 -8.53 14.30 3.45
CA ALA A 182 -9.85 14.76 3.02
C ALA A 182 -10.77 13.60 2.62
N HIS A 183 -10.22 12.51 2.08
CA HIS A 183 -10.95 11.29 1.72
C HIS A 183 -11.44 10.46 2.93
N LYS A 184 -11.17 10.90 4.16
CA LYS A 184 -11.66 10.27 5.40
C LYS A 184 -13.17 10.45 5.61
N ARG A 185 -13.81 11.41 4.91
CA ARG A 185 -15.23 11.75 5.09
C ARG A 185 -16.16 10.95 4.21
#